data_AF-W4HHH5-F1
#
_entry.id   AF-W4HHH5-F1
#
_cell.length_a   1.000
_cell.length_b   1.000
_cell.length_c   1.000
_cell.angle_alpha   90.00
_cell.angle_beta   90.00
_cell.angle_gamma   90.00
#
_symmetry.space_group_name_H-M   'P 1'
#
loop_
_entity.id
_entity.type
_entity.pdbx_description
1 polymer ?
#
loop_
_entity_poly.entity_id
_entity_poly.type
_entity_poly.pdbx_seq_one_letter_code
_entity_poly.pdbx_strand_id
1 'polypeptide(L)'
;MRAAGIVAVGLCFVAGMAAGKSTPDPADAEACRNRLAASLEIMEKQPLLKEEVATGLMWTRLDAEGALDTGDVQTCHRKMDVVDAILAPVANGESDG
;
A
#
# COMPACT_ATOMS: atom_id res chain seq x y z
N MET A 1 25.31 54.24 -17.24
CA MET A 1 24.98 54.20 -15.79
C MET A 1 23.54 53.73 -15.64
N ARG A 2 23.34 52.65 -14.85
CA ARG A 2 22.17 52.31 -13.98
C ARG A 2 20.77 52.41 -14.61
N ALA A 3 20.10 51.27 -14.83
CA ALA A 3 19.19 50.56 -13.89
C ALA A 3 17.73 50.86 -14.28
N ALA A 4 16.99 49.89 -14.82
CA ALA A 4 16.17 48.90 -14.09
C ALA A 4 14.91 49.52 -13.45
N GLY A 5 13.74 49.01 -13.84
CA GLY A 5 12.45 49.39 -13.25
C GLY A 5 11.27 48.65 -13.87
N ILE A 6 11.23 47.33 -13.71
CA ILE A 6 10.06 46.48 -13.96
C ILE A 6 9.15 46.61 -12.74
N VAL A 7 7.88 46.99 -12.89
CA VAL A 7 6.91 46.89 -11.79
C VAL A 7 5.56 46.33 -12.29
N ALA A 8 5.28 45.15 -11.76
CA ALA A 8 3.98 44.58 -11.41
C ALA A 8 2.97 44.29 -12.55
N VAL A 9 3.20 43.20 -13.29
CA VAL A 9 2.08 42.36 -13.73
C VAL A 9 1.58 41.60 -12.50
N GLY A 10 0.46 42.06 -11.96
CA GLY A 10 -0.30 41.36 -10.93
C GLY A 10 -0.76 40.00 -11.45
N LEU A 11 -0.01 38.96 -11.11
CA LEU A 11 -0.48 37.58 -11.15
C LEU A 11 -1.01 37.26 -9.76
N CYS A 12 -2.33 37.38 -9.61
CA CYS A 12 -3.08 36.63 -8.63
C CYS A 12 -2.76 35.15 -8.83
N PHE A 13 -1.75 34.66 -8.13
CA PHE A 13 -1.53 33.23 -7.95
C PHE A 13 -2.73 32.71 -7.17
N VAL A 14 -3.70 32.17 -7.92
CA VAL A 14 -4.66 31.22 -7.40
C VAL A 14 -3.84 30.11 -6.76
N ALA A 15 -3.81 30.10 -5.43
CA ALA A 15 -3.33 28.98 -4.63
C ALA A 15 -4.29 27.79 -4.87
N GLY A 16 -4.19 27.20 -6.05
CA GLY A 16 -4.79 25.92 -6.38
C GLY A 16 -4.06 24.87 -5.57
N MET A 17 -4.82 24.21 -4.69
CA MET A 17 -4.42 23.10 -3.85
C MET A 17 -3.45 22.16 -4.60
N ALA A 18 -2.16 22.28 -4.28
CA ALA A 18 -1.24 21.19 -4.48
C ALA A 18 -1.65 20.11 -3.47
N ALA A 19 -2.63 19.29 -3.85
CA ALA A 19 -2.76 17.95 -3.31
C ALA A 19 -1.44 17.27 -3.64
N GLY A 20 -0.50 17.33 -2.71
CA GLY A 20 0.79 16.69 -2.80
C GLY A 20 0.56 15.23 -3.07
N LYS A 21 0.70 14.82 -4.33
CA LYS A 21 1.06 13.44 -4.66
C LYS A 21 2.47 13.28 -4.12
N SER A 22 2.57 12.95 -2.84
CA SER A 22 3.78 12.35 -2.29
C SER A 22 4.02 11.12 -3.14
N THR A 23 4.97 11.21 -4.06
CA THR A 23 5.42 10.05 -4.82
C THR A 23 5.75 8.98 -3.79
N PRO A 24 5.09 7.80 -3.83
CA PRO A 24 5.31 6.77 -2.85
C PRO A 24 6.79 6.41 -2.86
N ASP A 25 7.37 6.28 -1.66
CA ASP A 25 8.76 5.92 -1.51
C ASP A 25 8.97 4.52 -2.13
N PRO A 26 9.99 4.33 -2.99
CA PRO A 26 10.23 3.04 -3.62
C PRO A 26 10.50 1.93 -2.60
N ALA A 27 11.09 2.25 -1.44
CA ALA A 27 11.30 1.29 -0.36
C ALA A 27 9.97 0.90 0.32
N ASP A 28 9.02 1.82 0.47
CA ASP A 28 7.69 1.49 1.01
C ASP A 28 6.92 0.54 0.07
N ALA A 29 7.01 0.78 -1.24
CA ALA A 29 6.41 -0.10 -2.24
C ALA A 29 7.06 -1.49 -2.22
N GLU A 30 8.39 -1.55 -2.06
CA GLU A 30 9.13 -2.80 -1.94
C GLU A 30 8.79 -3.56 -0.66
N ALA A 31 8.63 -2.87 0.47
CA ALA A 31 8.18 -3.49 1.72
C ALA A 31 6.82 -4.17 1.55
N CYS A 32 5.86 -3.53 0.86
CA CYS A 32 4.57 -4.16 0.60
C CYS A 32 4.69 -5.37 -0.34
N ARG A 33 5.52 -5.30 -1.39
CA ARG A 33 5.82 -6.45 -2.27
C ARG A 33 6.38 -7.64 -1.49
N ASN A 34 7.29 -7.37 -0.55
CA ASN A 34 7.91 -8.41 0.26
C ASN A 34 6.88 -9.07 1.19
N ARG A 35 5.98 -8.28 1.79
CA ARG A 35 4.86 -8.83 2.61
C ARG A 35 3.91 -9.68 1.77
N LEU A 36 3.57 -9.24 0.56
CA LEU A 36 2.75 -10.00 -0.39
C LEU A 36 3.36 -11.36 -0.70
N ALA A 37 4.66 -11.39 -1.03
CA ALA A 37 5.38 -12.63 -1.32
C ALA A 37 5.41 -13.57 -0.09
N ALA A 38 5.71 -13.02 1.10
CA ALA A 38 5.73 -13.80 2.35
C ALA A 38 4.35 -14.39 2.68
N SER A 39 3.27 -13.62 2.47
CA SER A 39 1.91 -14.11 2.69
C SER A 39 1.59 -15.30 1.77
N LEU A 40 1.96 -15.24 0.49
CA LEU A 40 1.76 -16.34 -0.45
C LEU A 40 2.48 -17.61 0.03
N GLU A 41 3.73 -17.49 0.47
CA GLU A 41 4.51 -18.63 0.93
C GLU A 41 3.85 -19.33 2.12
N ILE A 42 3.26 -18.58 3.06
CA ILE A 42 2.48 -19.14 4.17
C ILE A 42 1.23 -19.85 3.65
N MET A 43 0.52 -19.23 2.69
CA MET A 43 -0.68 -19.80 2.07
C MET A 43 -0.41 -21.09 1.27
N GLU A 44 0.76 -21.21 0.64
CA GLU A 44 1.12 -22.41 -0.13
C GLU A 44 1.57 -23.57 0.77
N LYS A 45 2.18 -23.27 1.92
CA LYS A 45 2.75 -24.29 2.81
C LYS A 45 1.74 -24.95 3.74
N GLN A 46 0.63 -24.28 4.04
CA GLN A 46 -0.36 -24.79 4.99
C GLN A 46 -1.77 -24.71 4.40
N PRO A 47 -2.62 -25.73 4.57
CA PRO A 47 -4.04 -25.61 4.26
C PRO A 47 -4.65 -24.60 5.22
N LEU A 48 -4.80 -23.37 4.74
CA LEU A 48 -5.20 -22.26 5.57
C LEU A 48 -6.69 -22.25 5.79
N LEU A 49 -7.07 -22.39 7.07
CA LEU A 49 -8.29 -21.81 7.60
C LEU A 49 -9.57 -22.43 7.00
N LYS A 50 -10.72 -21.97 7.49
CA LYS A 50 -12.04 -22.33 6.93
C LYS A 50 -12.16 -21.71 5.53
N GLU A 51 -12.86 -22.34 4.60
CA GLU A 51 -12.93 -21.93 3.18
C GLU A 51 -13.32 -20.46 2.99
N GLU A 52 -14.18 -19.93 3.86
CA GLU A 52 -14.63 -18.54 3.84
C GLU A 52 -13.48 -17.58 4.15
N VAL A 53 -12.60 -17.96 5.09
CA VAL A 53 -11.45 -17.15 5.50
C VAL A 53 -10.37 -17.21 4.42
N ALA A 54 -10.13 -18.38 3.82
CA ALA A 54 -9.19 -18.52 2.70
C ALA A 54 -9.61 -17.66 1.49
N THR A 55 -10.90 -17.64 1.17
CA THR A 55 -11.45 -16.83 0.09
C THR A 55 -11.32 -15.34 0.41
N GLY A 56 -11.71 -14.90 1.61
CA GLY A 56 -11.57 -13.51 2.03
C GLY A 56 -10.11 -13.03 2.07
N LEU A 57 -9.19 -13.90 2.50
CA LEU A 57 -7.76 -13.64 2.52
C LEU A 57 -7.21 -13.45 1.11
N MET A 58 -7.58 -14.32 0.17
CA MET A 58 -7.17 -14.21 -1.23
C MET A 58 -7.65 -12.88 -1.86
N TRP A 59 -8.92 -12.50 -1.65
CA TRP A 59 -9.42 -11.20 -2.15
C TRP A 59 -8.69 -10.02 -1.53
N THR A 60 -8.42 -10.08 -0.22
CA THR A 60 -7.68 -9.01 0.48
C THR A 60 -6.27 -8.86 -0.10
N ARG A 61 -5.64 -9.96 -0.48
CA ARG A 61 -4.33 -9.96 -1.10
C ARG A 61 -4.36 -9.37 -2.52
N LEU A 62 -5.35 -9.74 -3.34
CA LEU A 62 -5.55 -9.16 -4.66
C LEU A 62 -5.83 -7.64 -4.59
N ASP A 63 -6.60 -7.19 -3.58
CA ASP A 63 -6.82 -5.77 -3.32
C ASP A 63 -5.51 -5.04 -2.98
N ALA A 64 -4.62 -5.67 -2.21
CA ALA A 64 -3.31 -5.11 -1.87
C ALA A 64 -2.39 -5.02 -3.10
N GLU A 65 -2.37 -6.05 -3.95
CA GLU A 65 -1.66 -6.05 -5.23
C GLU A 65 -2.18 -4.93 -6.15
N GLY A 66 -3.51 -4.81 -6.30
CA GLY A 66 -4.11 -3.73 -7.09
C GLY A 66 -3.83 -2.33 -6.53
N ALA A 67 -3.78 -2.18 -5.21
CA ALA A 67 -3.38 -0.93 -4.57
C ALA A 67 -1.91 -0.59 -4.88
N LEU A 68 -1.02 -1.58 -4.84
CA LEU A 68 0.38 -1.39 -5.20
C LEU A 68 0.55 -1.01 -6.68
N ASP A 69 -0.16 -1.67 -7.59
CA ASP A 69 -0.10 -1.42 -9.04
C ASP A 69 -0.58 -0.01 -9.40
N THR A 70 -1.53 0.54 -8.64
CA THR A 70 -2.02 1.91 -8.80
C THR A 70 -1.18 2.95 -8.06
N GLY A 71 -0.12 2.53 -7.35
CA GLY A 71 0.76 3.39 -6.58
C GLY A 71 0.19 3.81 -5.21
N ASP A 72 -0.94 3.25 -4.78
CA ASP A 72 -1.51 3.46 -3.45
C ASP A 72 -0.87 2.53 -2.41
N VAL A 73 0.39 2.81 -2.10
CA VAL A 73 1.21 2.02 -1.17
C VAL A 73 0.62 2.02 0.25
N GLN A 74 -0.08 3.09 0.65
CA GLN A 74 -0.73 3.16 1.96
C GLN A 74 -1.91 2.18 2.06
N THR A 75 -2.72 2.06 1.01
CA THR A 75 -3.76 1.02 0.94
C THR A 75 -3.14 -0.38 0.91
N CYS A 76 -2.05 -0.58 0.18
CA CYS A 76 -1.31 -1.85 0.18
C CYS A 76 -0.93 -2.28 1.61
N HIS A 77 -0.28 -1.40 2.38
CA HIS A 77 0.11 -1.69 3.76
C HIS A 77 -1.08 -2.00 4.67
N ARG A 78 -2.15 -1.19 4.61
CA ARG A 78 -3.36 -1.44 5.41
C ARG A 78 -4.00 -2.80 5.11
N LYS A 79 -4.02 -3.20 3.84
CA LYS A 79 -4.55 -4.51 3.44
C LYS A 79 -3.63 -5.63 3.91
N MET A 80 -2.32 -5.44 3.82
CA MET A 80 -1.35 -6.40 4.36
C MET A 80 -1.40 -6.53 5.88
N ASP A 81 -1.76 -5.48 6.62
CA ASP A 81 -1.97 -5.60 8.07
C ASP A 81 -3.10 -6.58 8.42
N VAL A 82 -4.16 -6.61 7.60
CA VAL A 82 -5.26 -7.57 7.74
C VAL A 82 -4.80 -8.98 7.37
N VAL A 83 -4.06 -9.12 6.27
CA VAL A 83 -3.49 -10.40 5.83
C VAL A 83 -2.58 -10.99 6.91
N ASP A 84 -1.67 -10.18 7.45
CA ASP A 84 -0.73 -10.60 8.49
C ASP A 84 -1.45 -10.97 9.79
N ALA A 85 -2.50 -10.23 10.17
CA ALA A 85 -3.31 -10.58 11.35
C ALA A 85 -4.01 -11.94 11.19
N ILE A 86 -4.49 -12.27 9.99
CA ILE A 86 -5.14 -13.56 9.69
C ILE A 86 -4.11 -14.70 9.63
N LEU A 87 -2.91 -14.43 9.11
CA LEU A 87 -1.85 -15.42 8.96
C LEU A 87 -1.00 -15.62 10.21
N ALA A 88 -1.00 -14.67 11.16
CA ALA A 88 -0.19 -14.75 12.37
C ALA A 88 -0.41 -16.06 13.17
N PRO A 89 -1.64 -16.55 13.40
CA PRO A 89 -1.85 -17.82 14.08
C PRO A 89 -1.22 -19.00 13.33
N VAL A 90 -1.43 -19.06 12.00
CA VAL A 90 -0.90 -20.10 11.12
C VAL A 90 0.63 -20.11 11.11
N ALA A 91 1.25 -18.93 11.04
CA ALA A 91 2.70 -18.78 11.08
C ALA A 91 3.30 -19.28 12.40
N ASN A 92 2.56 -19.19 13.50
CA ASN A 92 2.94 -19.71 14.81
C ASN A 92 2.55 -21.19 15.03
N GLY A 93 1.90 -21.84 14.06
CA GLY A 93 1.42 -23.22 14.17
C GLY A 93 0.11 -23.38 14.93
N GLU A 94 -0.59 -22.27 15.20
CA GLU A 94 -1.91 -22.22 15.83
C GLU A 94 -2.98 -22.23 14.73
N SER A 95 -3.36 -23.42 14.26
CA SER A 95 -4.57 -23.59 13.47
C SER A 95 -5.75 -23.76 14.44
N ASP A 96 -6.54 -22.70 14.63
CA ASP A 96 -7.86 -22.79 15.29
C ASP A 96 -8.75 -23.72 14.46
N GLY A 97 -8.91 -24.96 14.95
CA GLY A 97 -9.82 -25.98 14.40
C GLY A 97 -11.29 -25.57 14.51
#